data_AF-A0A6M3XDK3-F1
#
_entry.id   AF-A0A6M3XDK3-F1
#
_cell.length_a   1.000
_cell.length_b   1.000
_cell.length_c   1.000
_cell.angle_alpha   90.00
_cell.angle_beta   90.00
_cell.angle_gamma   90.00
#
_symmetry.space_group_name_H-M   'P 1'
#
loop_
_entity.id
_entity.type
_entity.pdbx_description
1 polymer ?
#
loop_
_entity_poly.entity_id
_entity_poly.type
_entity_poly.pdbx_seq_one_letter_code
_entity_poly.pdbx_strand_id
1 'polypeptide(L)'
;MCFLEKEIKNKTEYTGYKIVAKKQNRDYYSIAMGFEYKEDEDIPIVKKQEVLSDMFRDSILEGPCHNPDMRGRTAVFRNKKDAGNFFRNIPRFYCVYQPVIVRATVKKDLMSGTYSFWNVVAGRRIKFHEEIK
;
A
#
# COMPACT_ATOMS: atom_id res chain seq x y z
N MET A 1 -0.99 4.70 10.76
CA MET A 1 0.01 3.66 11.08
C MET A 1 -0.53 2.31 10.61
N CYS A 2 0.29 1.45 10.02
CA CYS A 2 -0.15 0.10 9.61
C CYS A 2 0.31 -0.93 10.64
N PHE A 3 -0.61 -1.59 11.31
CA PHE A 3 -0.33 -2.66 12.27
C PHE A 3 -0.68 -4.02 11.64
N LEU A 4 0.15 -5.04 11.83
CA LEU A 4 -0.09 -6.40 11.35
C LEU A 4 -0.27 -7.29 12.57
N GLU A 5 -1.33 -8.10 12.57
CA GLU A 5 -1.79 -8.82 13.76
C GLU A 5 -1.57 -10.33 13.64
N LYS A 6 -1.79 -10.88 12.44
CA LYS A 6 -1.90 -12.33 12.28
C LYS A 6 -1.55 -12.80 10.87
N GLU A 7 -0.78 -13.87 10.78
CA GLU A 7 -0.56 -14.61 9.54
C GLU A 7 -1.83 -15.32 9.05
N ILE A 8 -2.07 -15.30 7.74
CA ILE A 8 -3.20 -15.97 7.09
C ILE A 8 -2.70 -17.28 6.46
N LYS A 9 -2.64 -18.35 7.27
CA LYS A 9 -2.00 -19.63 6.89
C LYS A 9 -2.66 -20.39 5.73
N ASN A 10 -3.96 -20.25 5.54
CA ASN A 10 -4.73 -21.05 4.57
C ASN A 10 -5.02 -20.32 3.26
N LYS A 11 -4.31 -19.21 2.98
CA LYS A 11 -4.47 -18.45 1.74
C LYS A 11 -3.11 -18.03 1.21
N THR A 12 -2.92 -18.22 -0.09
CA THR A 12 -1.70 -17.81 -0.80
C THR A 12 -1.83 -16.41 -1.40
N GLU A 13 -3.07 -15.96 -1.63
CA GLU A 13 -3.39 -14.65 -2.19
C GLU A 13 -4.67 -14.04 -1.62
N TYR A 14 -4.76 -12.71 -1.70
CA TYR A 14 -5.94 -11.96 -1.29
C TYR A 14 -6.15 -10.74 -2.20
N THR A 15 -7.35 -10.64 -2.77
CA THR A 15 -7.76 -9.51 -3.61
C THR A 15 -8.51 -8.47 -2.79
N GLY A 16 -8.05 -7.23 -2.87
CA GLY A 16 -8.66 -6.08 -2.21
C GLY A 16 -8.46 -4.80 -3.03
N TYR A 17 -8.40 -3.67 -2.33
CA TYR A 17 -8.32 -2.34 -2.92
C TYR A 17 -7.04 -1.66 -2.46
N LYS A 18 -6.17 -1.29 -3.41
CA LYS A 18 -4.93 -0.56 -3.15
C LYS A 18 -5.11 0.89 -3.56
N ILE A 19 -4.50 1.79 -2.79
CA ILE A 19 -4.37 3.18 -3.19
C ILE A 19 -2.91 3.41 -3.54
N VAL A 20 -2.66 3.89 -4.75
CA VAL A 20 -1.34 4.07 -5.35
C VAL A 20 -1.21 5.46 -5.94
N ALA A 21 0.03 5.94 -6.05
CA ALA A 21 0.35 7.11 -6.86
C ALA A 21 0.55 6.65 -8.30
N LYS A 22 -0.05 7.36 -9.25
CA LYS A 22 0.08 7.09 -10.68
C LYS A 22 0.71 8.28 -11.36
N LYS A 23 1.78 8.04 -12.12
CA LYS A 23 2.35 9.02 -13.06
C LYS A 23 1.58 8.93 -14.39
N GLN A 24 1.66 9.95 -15.24
CA GLN A 24 0.98 9.96 -16.55
C GLN A 24 1.23 8.70 -17.42
N ASN A 25 2.30 7.95 -17.14
CA ASN A 25 2.80 6.83 -17.94
C ASN A 25 2.31 5.44 -17.47
N ARG A 26 1.21 5.35 -16.70
CA ARG A 26 0.58 4.12 -16.17
C ARG A 26 1.28 3.39 -15.03
N ASP A 27 2.54 3.70 -14.72
CA ASP A 27 3.22 3.05 -13.59
C ASP A 27 2.61 3.43 -12.24
N TYR A 28 2.49 2.43 -11.36
CA TYR A 28 1.98 2.59 -10.00
C TYR A 28 3.12 2.66 -8.99
N TYR A 29 3.02 3.59 -8.07
CA TYR A 29 4.01 3.85 -7.04
C TYR A 29 3.39 3.75 -5.65
N SER A 30 4.19 3.29 -4.69
CA SER A 30 3.81 3.30 -3.29
C SER A 30 3.72 4.74 -2.78
N ILE A 31 2.53 5.19 -2.38
CA ILE A 31 2.35 6.54 -1.82
C ILE A 31 3.21 6.73 -0.55
N ALA A 32 3.33 5.66 0.24
CA ALA A 32 4.03 5.70 1.53
C ALA A 32 5.55 5.63 1.43
N MET A 33 6.07 4.94 0.41
CA MET A 33 7.50 4.61 0.32
C MET A 33 8.19 5.15 -0.94
N GLY A 34 7.41 5.51 -1.95
CA GLY A 34 7.87 6.11 -3.21
C GLY A 34 8.40 5.13 -4.27
N PHE A 35 8.64 3.86 -3.94
CA PHE A 35 9.08 2.87 -4.94
C PHE A 35 7.98 2.57 -5.98
N GLU A 36 8.43 2.25 -7.19
CA GLU A 36 7.58 1.73 -8.26
C GLU A 36 7.22 0.26 -8.02
N TYR A 37 5.95 -0.10 -8.14
CA TYR A 37 5.54 -1.49 -8.06
C TYR A 37 5.90 -2.24 -9.34
N LYS A 38 6.66 -3.31 -9.20
CA LYS A 38 6.85 -4.33 -10.25
C LYS A 38 5.90 -5.49 -9.97
N GLU A 39 5.04 -5.83 -10.94
CA GLU A 39 4.01 -6.85 -10.74
C GLU A 39 4.61 -8.23 -10.50
N ASP A 40 4.02 -8.98 -9.56
CA ASP A 40 4.43 -10.34 -9.19
C ASP A 40 5.90 -10.51 -8.73
N GLU A 41 6.62 -9.40 -8.53
CA GLU A 41 7.92 -9.33 -7.88
C GLU A 41 7.79 -9.09 -6.36
N ASP A 42 8.83 -9.46 -5.62
CA ASP A 42 8.89 -9.20 -4.18
C ASP A 42 9.03 -7.69 -3.91
N ILE A 43 8.18 -7.18 -3.03
CA ILE A 43 8.19 -5.77 -2.61
C ILE A 43 9.54 -5.45 -1.98
N PRO A 44 10.26 -4.40 -2.45
CA PRO A 44 11.59 -4.11 -1.96
C PRO A 44 11.58 -3.70 -0.50
N ILE A 45 12.65 -4.04 0.21
CA ILE A 45 12.94 -3.47 1.53
C ILE A 45 13.56 -2.09 1.31
N VAL A 46 12.75 -1.05 1.53
CA VAL A 46 13.13 0.34 1.28
C VAL A 46 14.04 0.84 2.39
N LYS A 47 15.23 1.34 2.02
CA LYS A 47 16.20 1.95 2.94
C LYS A 47 16.05 3.47 3.06
N LYS A 48 15.46 4.11 2.04
CA LYS A 48 15.20 5.55 1.98
C LYS A 48 13.85 5.79 1.36
N GLN A 49 12.98 6.50 2.08
CA GLN A 49 11.63 6.84 1.63
C GLN A 49 11.71 7.99 0.63
N GLU A 50 11.07 7.83 -0.53
CA GLU A 50 10.83 8.92 -1.46
C GLU A 50 9.42 9.48 -1.21
N VAL A 51 9.35 10.75 -0.85
CA VAL A 51 8.10 11.41 -0.45
C VAL A 51 7.32 11.80 -1.70
N LEU A 52 6.13 11.23 -1.87
CA LEU A 52 5.25 11.53 -3.01
C LEU A 52 4.07 12.47 -2.66
N SER A 53 3.73 12.55 -1.37
CA SER A 53 2.67 13.42 -0.84
C SER A 53 2.97 13.88 0.58
N ASP A 54 2.33 14.97 1.00
CA ASP A 54 2.54 15.56 2.33
C ASP A 54 2.14 14.61 3.49
N MET A 55 1.28 13.63 3.23
CA MET A 55 0.86 12.64 4.24
C MET A 55 1.99 11.76 4.75
N PHE A 56 3.02 11.56 3.93
CA PHE A 56 4.18 10.73 4.25
C PHE A 56 5.46 11.57 4.19
N ARG A 57 5.38 12.85 4.61
CA ARG A 57 6.55 13.71 4.71
C ARG A 57 7.52 13.22 5.78
N ASP A 58 6.99 12.85 6.94
CA ASP A 58 7.78 12.21 7.99
C ASP A 58 8.04 10.76 7.62
N SER A 59 9.28 10.31 7.80
CA SER A 59 9.63 8.93 7.45
C SER A 59 8.90 7.94 8.35
N ILE A 60 8.31 6.91 7.75
CA ILE A 60 7.71 5.77 8.46
C ILE A 60 8.69 4.57 8.55
N LEU A 61 9.93 4.75 8.08
CA LEU A 61 10.98 3.74 8.16
C LEU A 61 11.57 3.64 9.57
N GLU A 62 11.49 4.72 10.35
CA GLU A 62 12.00 4.82 11.71
C GLU A 62 11.02 5.65 12.57
N GLY A 63 11.00 5.44 13.88
CA GLY A 63 10.13 6.18 14.82
C GLY A 63 8.85 5.45 15.25
N PRO A 64 7.93 6.14 15.97
CA PRO A 64 6.79 5.50 16.65
C PRO A 64 5.77 4.84 15.71
N CYS A 65 5.74 5.27 14.45
CA CYS A 65 4.87 4.73 13.42
C CYS A 65 5.48 3.56 12.64
N HIS A 66 6.72 3.18 12.97
CA HIS A 66 7.41 2.08 12.32
C HIS A 66 6.79 0.74 12.72
N ASN A 67 6.40 -0.06 11.72
CA ASN A 67 6.06 -1.45 11.93
C ASN A 67 7.05 -2.34 11.16
N PRO A 68 7.94 -3.07 11.87
CA PRO A 68 8.90 -3.99 11.25
C PRO A 68 8.26 -5.05 10.35
N ASP A 69 7.04 -5.49 10.65
CA ASP A 69 6.37 -6.54 9.88
C ASP A 69 5.96 -6.07 8.48
N MET A 70 5.84 -4.75 8.27
CA MET A 70 5.56 -4.16 6.96
C MET A 70 6.80 -4.06 6.06
N ARG A 71 8.00 -4.39 6.56
CA ARG A 71 9.22 -4.37 5.74
C ARG A 71 9.14 -5.40 4.60
N GLY A 72 9.32 -4.92 3.37
CA GLY A 72 9.19 -5.76 2.17
C GLY A 72 7.76 -6.28 1.97
N ARG A 73 6.76 -5.47 2.33
CA ARG A 73 5.34 -5.77 2.13
C ARG A 73 4.56 -4.59 1.59
N THR A 74 3.43 -4.89 0.97
CA THR A 74 2.40 -3.90 0.66
C THR A 74 1.04 -4.44 1.08
N ALA A 75 0.12 -3.54 1.41
CA ALA A 75 -1.20 -3.88 1.92
C ALA A 75 -2.34 -3.36 1.05
N VAL A 76 -3.41 -4.15 0.95
CA VAL A 76 -4.69 -3.77 0.34
C VAL A 76 -5.76 -3.64 1.42
N PHE A 77 -6.66 -2.67 1.26
CA PHE A 77 -7.88 -2.59 2.04
C PHE A 77 -8.81 -3.74 1.67
N ARG A 78 -9.50 -4.31 2.67
CA ARG A 78 -10.42 -5.43 2.43
C ARG A 78 -11.66 -5.04 1.62
N ASN A 79 -12.07 -3.77 1.68
CA ASN A 79 -13.27 -3.30 1.00
C ASN A 79 -13.07 -1.91 0.36
N LYS A 80 -13.89 -1.60 -0.66
CA LYS A 80 -13.83 -0.34 -1.41
C LYS A 80 -14.15 0.87 -0.54
N LYS A 81 -15.06 0.74 0.42
CA LYS A 81 -15.52 1.84 1.28
C LYS A 81 -14.37 2.38 2.13
N ASP A 82 -13.59 1.52 2.77
CA ASP A 82 -12.44 1.88 3.59
C ASP A 82 -11.34 2.51 2.74
N ALA A 83 -11.06 1.96 1.56
CA ALA A 83 -10.13 2.57 0.61
C ALA A 83 -10.60 3.97 0.19
N GLY A 84 -11.88 4.13 -0.17
CA GLY A 84 -12.44 5.43 -0.54
C GLY A 84 -12.42 6.45 0.61
N ASN A 85 -12.68 6.00 1.83
CA ASN A 85 -12.58 6.83 3.03
C ASN A 85 -11.15 7.33 3.23
N PHE A 86 -10.14 6.45 3.13
CA PHE A 86 -8.74 6.84 3.24
C PHE A 86 -8.33 7.76 2.08
N PHE A 87 -8.74 7.44 0.85
CA PHE A 87 -8.42 8.21 -0.35
C PHE A 87 -8.78 9.69 -0.22
N ARG A 88 -9.97 9.99 0.32
CA ARG A 88 -10.43 11.37 0.55
C ARG A 88 -9.60 12.15 1.57
N ASN A 89 -8.85 11.47 2.41
CA ASN A 89 -7.97 12.07 3.41
C ASN A 89 -6.54 12.27 2.89
N ILE A 90 -6.21 11.83 1.67
CA ILE A 90 -4.87 12.03 1.12
C ILE A 90 -4.73 13.50 0.70
N PRO A 91 -3.82 14.27 1.33
CA PRO A 91 -3.61 15.67 1.02
C PRO A 91 -2.94 15.82 -0.35
N ARG A 92 -2.54 17.05 -0.67
CA ARG A 92 -1.89 17.42 -1.94
C ARG A 92 -0.70 16.49 -2.25
N PHE A 93 -0.70 15.95 -3.47
CA PHE A 93 0.47 15.29 -4.06
C PHE A 93 1.39 16.31 -4.70
N TYR A 94 2.68 15.96 -4.82
CA TYR A 94 3.57 16.69 -5.72
C TYR A 94 3.06 16.54 -7.16
N CYS A 95 3.10 17.64 -7.95
CA CYS A 95 2.31 17.86 -9.17
C CYS A 95 2.38 16.78 -10.26
N VAL A 96 3.30 15.82 -10.17
CA VAL A 96 3.51 14.75 -11.15
C VAL A 96 2.73 13.46 -10.85
N TYR A 97 2.11 13.34 -9.67
CA TYR A 97 1.38 12.14 -9.25
C TYR A 97 -0.10 12.42 -9.02
N GLN A 98 -0.93 11.46 -9.39
CA GLN A 98 -2.34 11.42 -9.02
C GLN A 98 -2.63 10.16 -8.20
N PRO A 99 -3.35 10.27 -7.06
CA PRO A 99 -3.79 9.09 -6.35
C PRO A 99 -4.89 8.39 -7.15
N VAL A 100 -4.81 7.06 -7.24
CA VAL A 100 -5.88 6.23 -7.80
C VAL A 100 -6.15 5.04 -6.88
N ILE A 101 -7.38 4.53 -6.92
CA ILE A 101 -7.75 3.27 -6.26
C ILE A 101 -7.72 2.18 -7.32
N VAL A 102 -7.02 1.08 -7.06
CA VAL A 102 -6.88 -0.04 -7.98
C VAL A 102 -7.26 -1.32 -7.25
N ARG A 103 -8.06 -2.17 -7.89
CA ARG A 103 -8.25 -3.54 -7.39
C ARG A 103 -6.94 -4.30 -7.57
N ALA A 104 -6.44 -4.90 -6.50
CA ALA A 104 -5.13 -5.55 -6.52
C ALA A 104 -5.14 -6.83 -5.67
N THR A 105 -4.33 -7.80 -6.07
CA THR A 105 -4.10 -9.04 -5.33
C THR A 105 -2.73 -8.98 -4.68
N VAL A 106 -2.69 -9.10 -3.35
CA VAL A 106 -1.45 -9.35 -2.63
C VAL A 106 -1.22 -10.85 -2.49
N LYS A 107 0.04 -11.28 -2.58
CA LYS A 107 0.45 -12.69 -2.51
C LYS A 107 1.63 -12.86 -1.56
N LYS A 108 1.89 -14.12 -1.17
CA LYS A 108 3.06 -14.59 -0.41
C LYS A 108 3.13 -14.03 1.03
N ASP A 109 3.26 -14.94 1.99
CA ASP A 109 3.32 -14.69 3.43
C ASP A 109 2.23 -13.74 3.94
N LEU A 110 0.96 -14.01 3.61
CA LEU A 110 -0.12 -13.07 3.87
C LEU A 110 -0.29 -12.77 5.37
N MET A 111 -0.52 -11.51 5.71
CA MET A 111 -0.82 -11.05 7.06
C MET A 111 -2.06 -10.16 7.07
N SER A 112 -2.94 -10.35 8.04
CA SER A 112 -4.04 -9.41 8.31
C SER A 112 -3.61 -8.36 9.32
N GLY A 113 -4.23 -7.18 9.23
CA GLY A 113 -4.08 -6.16 10.24
C GLY A 113 -4.92 -4.93 9.92
N THR A 114 -4.47 -3.77 10.38
CA THR A 114 -5.18 -2.52 10.27
C THR A 114 -4.28 -1.39 9.75
N TYR A 115 -4.84 -0.49 8.96
CA TYR A 115 -4.25 0.81 8.67
C TYR A 115 -5.10 1.86 9.38
N SER A 116 -4.56 2.45 10.44
CA SER A 116 -5.35 3.20 11.43
C SER A 116 -6.48 2.33 11.99
N PHE A 117 -7.73 2.51 11.54
CA PHE A 117 -8.88 1.71 11.97
C PHE A 117 -9.50 0.89 10.82
N TRP A 118 -8.91 0.93 9.62
CA TRP A 118 -9.41 0.19 8.45
C TRP A 118 -8.73 -1.16 8.30
N ASN A 119 -9.50 -2.19 7.99
CA ASN A 119 -8.98 -3.55 7.86
C ASN A 119 -8.19 -3.72 6.56
N VAL A 120 -6.99 -4.29 6.66
CA VAL A 120 -6.10 -4.56 5.53
C VAL A 120 -5.63 -6.01 5.49
N VAL A 121 -5.11 -6.41 4.34
CA VAL A 121 -4.30 -7.62 4.16
C VAL A 121 -3.01 -7.22 3.47
N ALA A 122 -1.88 -7.60 4.05
CA ALA A 122 -0.55 -7.39 3.52
C ALA A 122 0.03 -8.67 2.92
N GLY A 123 0.83 -8.51 1.87
CA GLY A 123 1.61 -9.59 1.25
C GLY A 123 2.97 -9.07 0.79
N ARG A 124 3.82 -9.99 0.34
CA ARG A 124 5.15 -9.66 -0.18
C ARG A 124 5.19 -9.39 -1.67
N ARG A 125 4.11 -9.67 -2.40
CA ARG A 125 3.98 -9.39 -3.84
C ARG A 125 2.63 -8.78 -4.13
N ILE A 126 2.51 -8.09 -5.25
CA ILE A 126 1.26 -7.49 -5.70
C ILE A 126 1.05 -7.67 -7.20
N LYS A 127 -0.21 -7.85 -7.60
CA LYS A 127 -0.68 -7.79 -8.98
C LYS A 127 -1.85 -6.82 -9.05
N PHE A 128 -1.83 -5.89 -10.00
CA PHE A 128 -2.92 -4.95 -10.23
C PHE A 128 -3.91 -5.49 -11.26
N HIS A 129 -5.17 -5.07 -11.15
CA HIS A 129 -6.24 -5.47 -12.07
C HIS A 129 -6.82 -4.25 -12.78
N GLU A 130 -7.78 -3.57 -12.14
CA GLU A 130 -8.53 -2.47 -12.73
C GLU A 130 -8.55 -1.26 -11.80
N GLU A 131 -8.45 -0.07 -12.39
CA GLU A 131 -8.71 1.19 -11.70
C GLU A 131 -10.18 1.32 -11.36
N ILE A 132 -10.45 1.69 -10.12
CA ILE A 132 -11.79 1.82 -9.58
C ILE A 132 -12.25 3.27 -9.74
N LYS A 133 -13.31 3.45 -10.53
CA LYS A 133 -14.04 4.72 -10.67
C LYS A 133 -14.90 5.03 -9.44
#